data_AF-A0A661IQE1-F1
#
_entry.id   AF-A0A661IQE1-F1
#
_cell.length_a   1.000
_cell.length_b   1.000
_cell.length_c   1.000
_cell.angle_alpha   90.00
_cell.angle_beta   90.00
_cell.angle_gamma   90.00
#
_symmetry.space_group_name_H-M   'P 1'
#
loop_
_entity.id
_entity.type
_entity.pdbx_description
1 polymer ?
#
loop_
_entity_poly.entity_id
_entity_poly.type
_entity_poly.pdbx_seq_one_letter_code
_entity_poly.pdbx_strand_id
1 'polypeptide(L)'
;MQNSEENIFEIDGSQVSLDELISGYKKSKSDKKSKNKAEQKRGDEQKLKPYQAELIKLQKFLEETNQKMIILFEGRDAAGKGGTIRRVTRYMDEKHYRVVALGKPTEQQRTQWFYQKYIQHFPSAGEIVLFDRSWYNRAMVEQVFGFCTKKEYEDFMKGVKGFENDIVRQGTILIKLYYSVTKDEQARRFERRKNDPLRQWKLSEIDMQAQER
;
A
#
# COMPACT_ATOMS: atom_id res chain seq x y z
N MET A 1 13.36 26.36 14.23
CA MET A 1 12.70 27.25 13.26
C MET A 1 13.39 27.05 11.93
N GLN A 2 12.89 26.14 11.08
CA GLN A 2 13.45 25.88 9.75
C GLN A 2 12.28 25.88 8.75
N ASN A 3 12.36 26.83 7.82
CA ASN A 3 11.57 27.16 6.64
C ASN A 3 10.15 26.60 6.47
N SER A 4 9.15 27.46 6.74
CA SER A 4 7.77 27.32 6.27
C SER A 4 7.60 27.52 4.75
N GLU A 5 8.65 27.95 4.04
CA GLU A 5 8.60 28.23 2.59
C GLU A 5 8.85 26.99 1.71
N GLU A 6 9.43 25.90 2.23
CA GLU A 6 9.74 24.69 1.43
C GLU A 6 8.52 23.84 1.06
N ASN A 7 7.35 24.13 1.65
CA ASN A 7 6.13 23.35 1.53
C ASN A 7 5.02 24.02 0.70
N ILE A 8 5.37 24.94 -0.22
CA ILE A 8 4.41 25.61 -1.13
C ILE A 8 4.54 25.02 -2.55
N PHE A 9 3.39 24.79 -3.20
CA PHE A 9 3.32 24.14 -4.52
C PHE A 9 2.42 24.90 -5.47
N GLU A 10 2.84 25.04 -6.72
CA GLU A 10 1.96 25.49 -7.80
C GLU A 10 1.30 24.29 -8.48
N ILE A 11 -0.02 24.19 -8.41
CA ILE A 11 -0.80 23.10 -8.99
C ILE A 11 -1.92 23.71 -9.80
N ASP A 12 -1.92 23.42 -11.12
CA ASP A 12 -2.88 24.00 -12.07
C ASP A 12 -2.98 25.55 -11.94
N GLY A 13 -1.85 26.24 -11.66
CA GLY A 13 -1.77 27.70 -11.53
C GLY A 13 -2.11 28.27 -10.14
N SER A 14 -2.30 27.43 -9.11
CA SER A 14 -2.59 27.88 -7.73
C SER A 14 -1.48 27.47 -6.77
N GLN A 15 -1.02 28.39 -5.92
CA GLN A 15 -0.10 28.09 -4.82
C GLN A 15 -0.85 27.51 -3.62
N VAL A 16 -0.39 26.37 -3.09
CA VAL A 16 -1.00 25.67 -1.94
C VAL A 16 0.08 25.13 -1.03
N SER A 17 -0.10 25.21 0.29
CA SER A 17 0.85 24.61 1.25
C SER A 17 0.49 23.18 1.70
N LEU A 18 1.47 22.39 2.14
CA LEU A 18 1.23 21.02 2.64
C LEU A 18 0.25 21.00 3.82
N ASP A 19 0.35 21.96 4.73
CA ASP A 19 -0.55 22.06 5.89
C ASP A 19 -1.98 22.44 5.48
N GLU A 20 -2.14 23.30 4.48
CA GLU A 20 -3.43 23.60 3.86
C GLU A 20 -4.05 22.36 3.20
N LEU A 21 -3.24 21.55 2.53
CA LEU A 21 -3.70 20.29 1.95
C LEU A 21 -4.17 19.33 3.04
N ILE A 22 -3.37 19.10 4.08
CA ILE A 22 -3.73 18.17 5.17
C ILE A 22 -5.02 18.62 5.88
N SER A 23 -5.14 19.91 6.18
CA SER A 23 -6.34 20.48 6.81
C SER A 23 -7.57 20.43 5.88
N GLY A 24 -7.39 20.73 4.60
CA GLY A 24 -8.43 20.62 3.57
C GLY A 24 -8.96 19.20 3.40
N TYR A 25 -8.09 18.19 3.41
CA TYR A 25 -8.53 16.79 3.36
C TYR A 25 -9.40 16.42 4.57
N LYS A 26 -8.98 16.80 5.78
CA LYS A 26 -9.74 16.55 7.02
C LYS A 26 -11.14 17.18 6.94
N LYS A 27 -11.25 18.40 6.42
CA LYS A 27 -12.53 19.11 6.23
C LYS A 27 -13.40 18.48 5.14
N SER A 28 -12.80 17.99 4.06
CA SER A 28 -13.54 17.36 2.95
C SER A 28 -14.25 16.05 3.31
N LYS A 29 -13.83 15.39 4.40
CA LYS A 29 -14.44 14.13 4.87
C LYS A 29 -15.85 14.31 5.45
N SER A 30 -16.23 15.52 5.88
CA SER A 30 -17.54 15.80 6.50
C SER A 30 -18.64 16.20 5.51
N ASP A 31 -18.30 16.71 4.32
CA ASP A 31 -19.27 17.25 3.37
C ASP A 31 -19.54 16.28 2.20
N LYS A 32 -20.55 15.42 2.32
CA LYS A 32 -21.09 14.65 1.19
C LYS A 32 -22.29 15.39 0.58
N LYS A 33 -22.04 16.28 -0.38
CA LYS A 33 -23.10 16.73 -1.31
C LYS A 33 -23.27 15.73 -2.46
N SER A 34 -24.53 15.49 -2.81
CA SER A 34 -24.96 14.71 -3.98
C SER A 34 -24.48 15.40 -5.26
N LYS A 35 -23.41 14.89 -5.87
CA LYS A 35 -22.98 15.19 -7.25
C LYS A 35 -23.07 13.92 -8.07
N ASN A 36 -23.19 14.04 -9.40
CA ASN A 36 -23.12 12.88 -10.29
C ASN A 36 -21.76 12.17 -10.08
N LYS A 37 -21.77 10.84 -10.07
CA LYS A 37 -20.62 9.97 -9.82
C LYS A 37 -19.39 10.30 -10.67
N ALA A 38 -19.58 10.75 -11.92
CA ALA A 38 -18.50 11.16 -12.81
C ALA A 38 -17.82 12.47 -12.34
N GLU A 39 -18.62 13.47 -11.96
CA GLU A 39 -18.13 14.75 -11.46
C GLU A 39 -17.43 14.60 -10.11
N GLN A 40 -17.97 13.75 -9.23
CA GLN A 40 -17.33 13.42 -7.97
C GLN A 40 -15.98 12.76 -8.19
N LYS A 41 -15.91 11.75 -9.07
CA LYS A 41 -14.66 11.07 -9.40
C LYS A 41 -13.60 12.05 -9.95
N ARG A 42 -14.00 12.94 -10.86
CA ARG A 42 -13.09 13.96 -11.42
C ARG A 42 -12.60 14.92 -10.33
N GLY A 43 -13.51 15.38 -9.46
CA GLY A 43 -13.16 16.26 -8.35
C GLY A 43 -12.21 15.59 -7.34
N ASP A 44 -12.44 14.31 -7.03
CA ASP A 44 -11.56 13.54 -6.14
C ASP A 44 -10.18 13.31 -6.77
N GLU A 45 -10.10 13.05 -8.08
CA GLU A 45 -8.82 12.94 -8.79
C GLU A 45 -8.05 14.27 -8.82
N GLN A 46 -8.73 15.40 -9.00
CA GLN A 46 -8.11 16.73 -8.91
C GLN A 46 -7.55 17.02 -7.52
N LYS A 47 -8.29 16.65 -6.47
CA LYS A 47 -7.84 16.79 -5.07
C LYS A 47 -6.60 15.95 -4.74
N LEU A 48 -6.29 14.91 -5.52
CA LEU A 48 -5.11 14.09 -5.31
C LEU A 48 -3.84 14.68 -5.91
N LYS A 49 -3.94 15.51 -6.95
CA LYS A 49 -2.78 16.10 -7.64
C LYS A 49 -1.76 16.76 -6.70
N PRO A 50 -2.17 17.55 -5.69
CA PRO A 50 -1.21 18.14 -4.76
C PRO A 50 -0.36 17.11 -4.02
N TYR A 51 -0.98 16.07 -3.48
CA TYR A 51 -0.26 15.00 -2.79
C TYR A 51 0.61 14.17 -3.73
N GLN A 52 0.21 14.08 -5.01
CA GLN A 52 1.01 13.38 -6.01
C GLN A 52 2.26 14.18 -6.39
N ALA A 53 2.20 15.51 -6.39
CA ALA A 53 3.40 16.35 -6.51
C ALA A 53 4.37 16.11 -5.34
N GLU A 54 3.84 15.94 -4.12
CA GLU A 54 4.66 15.62 -2.95
C GLU A 54 5.31 14.25 -3.01
N LEU A 55 4.64 13.26 -3.58
CA LEU A 55 5.24 11.95 -3.80
C LEU A 55 6.40 12.02 -4.81
N ILE A 56 6.36 12.93 -5.79
CA ILE A 56 7.47 13.15 -6.72
C ILE A 56 8.64 13.83 -6.00
N LYS A 57 8.38 14.83 -5.15
CA LYS A 57 9.42 15.46 -4.32
C LYS A 57 10.06 14.45 -3.37
N LEU A 58 9.25 13.60 -2.74
CA LEU A 58 9.73 12.51 -1.89
C LEU A 58 10.64 11.56 -2.67
N GLN A 59 10.22 11.12 -3.86
CA GLN A 59 11.02 10.25 -4.71
C GLN A 59 12.38 10.89 -5.03
N LYS A 60 12.37 12.14 -5.51
CA LYS A 60 13.58 12.90 -5.81
C LYS A 60 14.50 13.04 -4.57
N PHE A 61 13.94 13.32 -3.41
CA PHE A 61 14.71 13.41 -2.16
C PHE A 61 15.39 12.08 -1.81
N LEU A 62 14.69 10.95 -1.95
CA LEU A 62 15.28 9.63 -1.68
C LEU A 62 16.44 9.34 -2.64
N GLU A 63 16.29 9.69 -3.92
CA GLU A 63 17.33 9.56 -4.95
C GLU A 63 18.56 10.40 -4.60
N GLU A 64 18.39 11.69 -4.33
CA GLU A 64 19.48 12.62 -4.02
C GLU A 64 20.22 12.25 -2.73
N THR A 65 19.51 11.69 -1.75
CA THR A 65 20.07 11.30 -0.45
C THR A 65 20.45 9.83 -0.34
N ASN A 66 20.29 9.05 -1.42
CA ASN A 66 20.49 7.60 -1.44
C ASN A 66 19.70 6.82 -0.36
N GLN A 67 18.58 7.39 0.11
CA GLN A 67 17.73 6.72 1.09
C GLN A 67 16.89 5.62 0.44
N LYS A 68 16.65 4.56 1.20
CA LYS A 68 15.91 3.37 0.75
C LYS A 68 14.55 3.37 1.40
N MET A 69 13.49 3.03 0.67
CA MET A 69 12.15 2.97 1.25
C MET A 69 11.40 1.67 0.90
N ILE A 70 10.76 1.08 1.90
CA ILE A 70 9.82 -0.02 1.75
C ILE A 70 8.46 0.40 2.30
N ILE A 71 7.40 0.21 1.53
CA ILE A 71 6.02 0.45 1.96
C ILE A 71 5.24 -0.86 1.86
N LEU A 72 4.74 -1.36 2.99
CA LEU A 72 3.89 -2.54 3.06
C LEU A 72 2.42 -2.13 3.00
N PHE A 73 1.69 -2.64 2.02
CA PHE A 73 0.23 -2.49 1.94
C PHE A 73 -0.42 -3.78 2.41
N GLU A 74 -0.95 -3.75 3.63
CA GLU A 74 -1.69 -4.84 4.26
C GLU A 74 -3.15 -4.48 4.49
N GLY A 75 -3.99 -5.47 4.78
CA GLY A 75 -5.40 -5.26 5.05
C GLY A 75 -6.28 -6.33 4.44
N ARG A 76 -7.57 -6.27 4.78
CA ARG A 76 -8.57 -7.24 4.32
C ARG A 76 -8.67 -7.29 2.80
N ASP A 77 -9.20 -8.40 2.30
CA ASP A 77 -9.58 -8.48 0.90
C ASP A 77 -10.67 -7.47 0.57
N ALA A 78 -10.59 -6.95 -0.64
CA ALA A 78 -11.36 -5.79 -1.10
C ALA A 78 -11.16 -4.47 -0.34
N ALA A 79 -10.17 -4.36 0.57
CA ALA A 79 -9.94 -3.12 1.34
C ALA A 79 -9.46 -1.93 0.49
N GLY A 80 -8.83 -2.18 -0.66
CA GLY A 80 -8.45 -1.14 -1.62
C GLY A 80 -6.95 -0.97 -1.87
N LYS A 81 -6.10 -1.84 -1.31
CA LYS A 81 -4.62 -1.83 -1.42
C LYS A 81 -4.08 -1.51 -2.82
N GLY A 82 -4.27 -2.40 -3.79
CA GLY A 82 -3.81 -2.17 -5.17
C GLY A 82 -4.49 -0.98 -5.86
N GLY A 83 -5.66 -0.55 -5.39
CA GLY A 83 -6.27 0.71 -5.81
C GLY A 83 -5.43 1.90 -5.38
N THR A 84 -5.02 1.94 -4.12
CA THR A 84 -4.18 3.00 -3.56
C THR A 84 -2.78 3.01 -4.14
N ILE A 85 -2.12 1.84 -4.27
CA ILE A 85 -0.80 1.72 -4.89
C ILE A 85 -0.81 2.41 -6.27
N ARG A 86 -1.82 2.12 -7.11
CA ARG A 86 -1.98 2.76 -8.42
C ARG A 86 -2.16 4.28 -8.38
N ARG A 87 -2.69 4.86 -7.30
CA ARG A 87 -2.80 6.33 -7.18
C ARG A 87 -1.47 6.93 -6.74
N VAL A 88 -0.78 6.27 -5.81
CA VAL A 88 0.53 6.67 -5.30
C VAL A 88 1.54 6.70 -6.43
N THR A 89 1.63 5.61 -7.20
CA THR A 89 2.66 5.45 -8.23
C THR A 89 2.30 6.10 -9.58
N ARG A 90 1.13 6.75 -9.71
CA ARG A 90 0.59 7.20 -11.01
C ARG A 90 1.53 8.14 -11.77
N TYR A 91 2.27 8.97 -11.07
CA TYR A 91 3.14 10.01 -11.62
C TYR A 91 4.61 9.90 -11.19
N MET A 92 4.95 8.83 -10.47
CA MET A 92 6.33 8.58 -10.04
C MET A 92 7.15 8.03 -11.21
N ASP A 93 8.46 8.29 -11.22
CA ASP A 93 9.38 7.69 -12.20
C ASP A 93 9.52 6.19 -11.93
N GLU A 94 9.12 5.38 -12.91
CA GLU A 94 9.15 3.91 -12.87
C GLU A 94 10.55 3.31 -12.74
N LYS A 95 11.60 4.09 -13.01
CA LYS A 95 13.00 3.65 -12.78
C LYS A 95 13.36 3.56 -11.31
N HIS A 96 12.66 4.31 -10.46
CA HIS A 96 13.01 4.50 -9.05
C HIS A 96 11.94 3.97 -8.08
N TYR A 97 10.90 3.29 -8.60
CA TYR A 97 10.00 2.50 -7.77
C TYR A 97 9.72 1.12 -8.35
N ARG A 98 9.40 0.15 -7.48
CA ARG A 98 8.92 -1.17 -7.89
C ARG A 98 7.69 -1.56 -7.06
N VAL A 99 6.70 -2.16 -7.72
CA VAL A 99 5.56 -2.77 -7.05
C VAL A 99 5.77 -4.27 -7.01
N VAL A 100 5.79 -4.84 -5.80
CA VAL A 100 6.01 -6.27 -5.56
C VAL A 100 4.68 -6.89 -5.14
N ALA A 101 4.17 -7.80 -5.97
CA ALA A 101 2.95 -8.56 -5.71
C ALA A 101 3.26 -10.06 -5.86
N LEU A 102 3.73 -10.68 -4.78
CA LEU A 102 4.12 -12.10 -4.80
C LEU A 102 2.90 -13.01 -4.70
N GLY A 103 2.90 -14.08 -5.50
CA GLY A 103 1.91 -15.16 -5.43
C GLY A 103 2.17 -16.16 -4.31
N LYS A 104 1.45 -17.28 -4.37
CA LYS A 104 1.67 -18.45 -3.50
C LYS A 104 3.13 -18.93 -3.66
N PRO A 105 3.84 -19.25 -2.56
CA PRO A 105 5.22 -19.73 -2.67
C PRO A 105 5.29 -21.06 -3.42
N THR A 106 6.31 -21.21 -4.27
CA THR A 106 6.65 -22.47 -4.94
C THR A 106 7.09 -23.54 -3.94
N GLU A 107 7.18 -24.80 -4.37
CA GLU A 107 7.67 -25.89 -3.52
C GLU A 107 9.09 -25.59 -2.99
N GLN A 108 9.98 -25.12 -3.87
CA GLN A 108 11.32 -24.71 -3.47
C GLN A 108 11.31 -23.53 -2.48
N GLN A 109 10.46 -22.53 -2.68
CA GLN A 109 10.36 -21.39 -1.75
C GLN A 109 9.81 -21.81 -0.38
N ARG A 110 9.06 -22.91 -0.28
CA ARG A 110 8.59 -23.45 1.00
C ARG A 110 9.69 -24.12 1.80
N THR A 111 10.74 -24.62 1.14
CA THR A 111 11.91 -25.22 1.80
C THR A 111 13.01 -24.19 2.10
N GLN A 112 12.84 -22.94 1.66
CA GLN A 112 13.75 -21.83 1.93
C GLN A 112 13.43 -21.13 3.25
N TRP A 113 14.34 -20.27 3.69
CA TRP A 113 14.01 -19.34 4.76
C TRP A 113 12.87 -18.42 4.34
N PHE A 114 11.85 -18.28 5.19
CA PHE A 114 10.60 -17.59 4.87
C PHE A 114 10.79 -16.18 4.28
N TYR A 115 11.76 -15.41 4.79
CA TYR A 115 12.02 -14.04 4.33
C TYR A 115 12.78 -13.96 3.00
N GLN A 116 13.43 -15.04 2.56
CA GLN A 116 14.34 -15.05 1.41
C GLN A 116 13.66 -14.55 0.13
N LYS A 117 12.43 -15.01 -0.15
CA LYS A 117 11.66 -14.55 -1.32
C LYS A 117 11.31 -13.06 -1.29
N TYR A 118 11.25 -12.43 -0.13
CA TYR A 118 10.93 -11.00 -0.02
C TYR A 118 12.20 -10.15 -0.12
N ILE A 119 13.30 -10.59 0.49
CA ILE A 119 14.59 -9.87 0.51
C ILE A 119 15.14 -9.65 -0.89
N GLN A 120 14.91 -10.59 -1.81
CA GLN A 120 15.29 -10.46 -3.23
C GLN A 120 14.70 -9.22 -3.92
N HIS A 121 13.65 -8.63 -3.36
CA HIS A 121 12.99 -7.45 -3.91
C HIS A 121 13.29 -6.17 -3.13
N PHE A 122 14.23 -6.18 -2.19
CA PHE A 122 14.52 -4.99 -1.39
C PHE A 122 15.12 -3.86 -2.26
N PRO A 123 14.90 -2.60 -1.86
CA PRO A 123 15.38 -1.44 -2.59
C PRO A 123 16.90 -1.35 -2.58
N SER A 124 17.45 -0.90 -3.71
CA SER A 124 18.77 -0.27 -3.77
C SER A 124 18.68 1.20 -3.31
N ALA A 125 19.82 1.87 -3.19
CA ALA A 125 19.87 3.30 -2.85
C ALA A 125 18.97 4.14 -3.77
N GLY A 126 18.16 5.02 -3.18
CA GLY A 126 17.23 5.88 -3.90
C GLY A 126 15.93 5.21 -4.35
N GLU A 127 15.75 3.90 -4.13
CA GLU A 127 14.55 3.20 -4.58
C GLU A 127 13.44 3.13 -3.53
N ILE A 128 12.19 3.14 -4.03
CA ILE A 128 10.98 2.84 -3.27
C ILE A 128 10.42 1.48 -3.70
N VAL A 129 10.21 0.56 -2.75
CA VAL A 129 9.53 -0.72 -3.03
C VAL A 129 8.19 -0.78 -2.32
N LEU A 130 7.11 -0.92 -3.09
CA LEU A 130 5.73 -1.02 -2.61
C LEU A 130 5.28 -2.48 -2.67
N PHE A 131 5.07 -3.10 -1.51
CA PHE A 131 4.59 -4.48 -1.39
C PHE A 131 3.05 -4.50 -1.36
N ASP A 132 2.40 -5.05 -2.38
CA ASP A 132 0.97 -5.41 -2.35
C ASP A 132 0.84 -6.79 -1.68
N ARG A 133 0.61 -6.76 -0.35
CA ARG A 133 0.90 -7.84 0.60
C ARG A 133 2.40 -8.11 0.77
N SER A 134 2.78 -8.62 1.94
CA SER A 134 4.17 -8.74 2.37
C SER A 134 4.40 -10.03 3.17
N TRP A 135 5.51 -10.09 3.91
CA TRP A 135 5.77 -11.13 4.90
C TRP A 135 4.66 -11.29 5.95
N TYR A 136 3.82 -10.26 6.15
CA TYR A 136 2.63 -10.36 7.00
C TYR A 136 1.54 -11.29 6.49
N ASN A 137 1.65 -11.85 5.27
CA ASN A 137 0.79 -12.95 4.84
C ASN A 137 0.79 -14.12 5.86
N ARG A 138 1.95 -14.41 6.48
CA ARG A 138 2.05 -15.45 7.52
C ARG A 138 1.24 -15.14 8.76
N ALA A 139 1.17 -13.88 9.16
CA ALA A 139 0.42 -13.41 10.33
C ALA A 139 -1.10 -13.41 10.12
N MET A 140 -1.55 -13.40 8.85
CA MET A 140 -2.94 -13.16 8.49
C MET A 140 -3.50 -14.32 7.69
N VAL A 141 -3.29 -14.30 6.37
CA VAL A 141 -3.96 -15.23 5.45
C VAL A 141 -3.49 -16.66 5.67
N GLU A 142 -2.19 -16.89 5.83
CA GLU A 142 -1.70 -18.26 5.98
C GLU A 142 -2.22 -18.92 7.26
N GLN A 143 -2.34 -18.16 8.35
CA GLN A 143 -2.86 -18.66 9.62
C GLN A 143 -4.36 -18.98 9.56
N VAL A 144 -5.16 -18.13 8.90
CA VAL A 144 -6.62 -18.31 8.80
C VAL A 144 -6.99 -19.50 7.91
N PHE A 145 -6.24 -19.71 6.82
CA PHE A 145 -6.52 -20.74 5.82
C PHE A 145 -5.66 -22.01 5.99
N GLY A 146 -4.81 -22.07 7.02
CA GLY A 146 -3.97 -23.24 7.28
C GLY A 146 -2.86 -23.46 6.26
N PHE A 147 -2.35 -22.38 5.62
CA PHE A 147 -1.22 -22.46 4.69
C PHE A 147 0.15 -22.42 5.37
N CYS A 148 0.19 -22.22 6.68
CA CYS A 148 1.35 -22.40 7.53
C CYS A 148 1.00 -23.26 8.75
N THR A 149 2.00 -23.97 9.27
CA THR A 149 1.90 -24.68 10.54
C THR A 149 1.86 -23.70 11.71
N LYS A 150 1.35 -24.14 12.86
CA LYS A 150 1.37 -23.36 14.12
C LYS A 150 2.79 -22.93 14.49
N LYS A 151 3.77 -23.82 14.31
CA LYS A 151 5.18 -23.52 14.56
C LYS A 151 5.70 -22.40 13.65
N GLU A 152 5.44 -22.47 12.35
CA GLU A 152 5.86 -21.43 11.41
C GLU A 152 5.25 -20.05 11.73
N TYR A 153 3.97 -20.02 12.13
CA TYR A 153 3.31 -18.81 12.58
C TYR A 153 3.99 -18.24 13.84
N GLU A 154 4.24 -19.07 14.85
CA GLU A 154 4.89 -18.64 16.09
C GLU A 154 6.32 -18.14 15.85
N ASP A 155 7.09 -18.84 15.02
CA ASP A 155 8.44 -18.45 14.64
C ASP A 155 8.43 -17.11 13.90
N PHE A 156 7.47 -16.90 12.99
CA PHE A 156 7.28 -15.60 12.34
C PHE A 156 6.96 -14.49 13.35
N MET A 157 5.99 -14.71 14.25
CA MET A 157 5.56 -13.70 15.22
C MET A 157 6.68 -13.32 16.19
N LYS A 158 7.55 -14.27 16.56
CA LYS A 158 8.75 -14.02 17.37
C LYS A 158 9.82 -13.25 16.58
N GLY A 159 10.05 -13.62 15.32
CA GLY A 159 11.15 -13.10 14.50
C GLY A 159 10.89 -11.77 13.79
N VAL A 160 9.63 -11.45 13.45
CA VAL A 160 9.31 -10.34 12.53
C VAL A 160 9.83 -8.99 13.00
N LYS A 161 9.77 -8.70 14.32
CA LYS A 161 10.28 -7.44 14.86
C LYS A 161 11.80 -7.34 14.70
N GLY A 162 12.53 -8.43 14.95
CA GLY A 162 13.99 -8.48 14.76
C GLY A 162 14.37 -8.26 13.30
N PHE A 163 13.68 -8.97 12.40
CA PHE A 163 13.84 -8.81 10.96
C PHE A 163 13.64 -7.35 10.51
N GLU A 164 12.56 -6.71 10.94
CA GLU A 164 12.26 -5.31 10.59
C GLU A 164 13.25 -4.32 11.23
N ASN A 165 13.69 -4.57 12.46
CA ASN A 165 14.70 -3.75 13.12
C ASN A 165 16.03 -3.78 12.35
N ASP A 166 16.41 -4.93 11.79
CA ASP A 166 17.61 -5.05 10.96
C ASP A 166 17.49 -4.23 9.68
N ILE A 167 16.31 -4.22 9.04
CA ILE A 167 16.02 -3.40 7.86
C ILE A 167 16.18 -1.91 8.18
N VAL A 168 15.55 -1.44 9.25
CA VAL A 168 15.58 -0.02 9.65
C VAL A 168 16.97 0.40 10.09
N ARG A 169 17.69 -0.46 10.81
CA ARG A 169 19.09 -0.20 11.24
C ARG A 169 20.04 0.01 10.06
N GLN A 170 19.73 -0.57 8.89
CA GLN A 170 20.48 -0.37 7.64
C GLN A 170 20.02 0.85 6.81
N GLY A 171 19.28 1.76 7.45
CA GLY A 171 18.85 3.03 6.86
C GLY A 171 17.70 2.89 5.86
N THR A 172 16.94 1.80 5.91
CA THR A 172 15.72 1.65 5.10
C THR A 172 14.53 2.18 5.87
N ILE A 173 13.84 3.16 5.29
CA ILE A 173 12.56 3.67 5.80
C ILE A 173 11.51 2.59 5.57
N LEU A 174 10.92 2.07 6.65
CA LEU A 174 9.89 1.04 6.59
C LEU A 174 8.54 1.61 7.02
N ILE A 175 7.60 1.71 6.07
CA ILE A 175 6.22 2.15 6.32
C ILE A 175 5.30 0.93 6.23
N LYS A 176 4.43 0.76 7.22
CA LYS A 176 3.48 -0.35 7.28
C LYS A 176 2.05 0.18 7.36
N LEU A 177 1.27 -0.05 6.31
CA LEU A 177 -0.09 0.45 6.18
C LEU A 177 -1.09 -0.70 6.26
N TYR A 178 -2.03 -0.62 7.20
CA TYR A 178 -3.15 -1.56 7.29
C TYR A 178 -4.46 -0.91 6.86
N TYR A 179 -5.05 -1.44 5.79
CA TYR A 179 -6.34 -0.98 5.27
C TYR A 179 -7.47 -1.76 5.94
N SER A 180 -8.15 -1.10 6.88
CA SER A 180 -9.36 -1.60 7.51
C SER A 180 -10.60 -1.23 6.70
N VAL A 181 -11.50 -2.20 6.55
CA VAL A 181 -12.84 -1.99 5.97
C VAL A 181 -13.86 -2.71 6.85
N THR A 182 -15.06 -2.14 6.96
CA THR A 182 -16.17 -2.77 7.66
C THR A 182 -16.61 -4.04 6.92
N LYS A 183 -17.22 -4.99 7.65
CA LYS A 183 -17.75 -6.23 7.05
C LYS A 183 -18.74 -5.93 5.92
N ASP A 184 -19.62 -4.96 6.13
CA ASP A 184 -20.64 -4.57 5.15
C ASP A 184 -20.02 -4.00 3.87
N GLU A 185 -19.02 -3.12 3.99
CA GLU A 185 -18.34 -2.56 2.81
C GLU A 185 -17.50 -3.62 2.11
N GLN A 186 -16.90 -4.55 2.86
CA GLN A 186 -16.19 -5.70 2.30
C GLN A 186 -17.15 -6.56 1.47
N ALA A 187 -18.28 -6.98 2.04
CA ALA A 187 -19.30 -7.78 1.37
C ALA A 187 -19.86 -7.07 0.11
N ARG A 188 -20.19 -5.78 0.23
CA ARG A 188 -20.64 -4.96 -0.91
C ARG A 188 -19.61 -4.94 -2.04
N ARG A 189 -18.31 -4.81 -1.72
CA ARG A 189 -17.25 -4.79 -2.73
C ARG A 189 -17.04 -6.16 -3.36
N PHE A 190 -17.23 -7.25 -2.63
CA PHE A 190 -17.21 -8.61 -3.16
C PHE A 190 -18.36 -8.83 -4.15
N GLU A 191 -19.58 -8.50 -3.76
CA GLU A 191 -20.75 -8.67 -4.64
C GLU A 191 -20.59 -7.87 -5.94
N ARG A 192 -20.08 -6.64 -5.83
CA ARG A 192 -19.76 -5.83 -7.02
C ARG A 192 -18.70 -6.47 -7.92
N ARG A 193 -17.72 -7.20 -7.37
CA ARG A 193 -16.68 -7.88 -8.19
C ARG A 193 -17.25 -9.08 -8.93
N LYS A 194 -18.16 -9.83 -8.29
CA LYS A 194 -18.87 -10.97 -8.90
C LYS A 194 -19.64 -10.54 -10.14
N ASN A 195 -20.28 -9.39 -10.06
CA ASN A 195 -21.14 -8.84 -11.13
C ASN A 195 -20.42 -7.87 -12.10
N ASP A 196 -19.09 -7.73 -12.01
CA ASP A 196 -18.29 -6.85 -12.88
C ASP A 196 -17.21 -7.68 -13.62
N PRO A 197 -17.39 -7.96 -14.92
CA PRO A 197 -16.44 -8.77 -15.71
C PRO A 197 -14.99 -8.27 -15.65
N LEU A 198 -14.78 -6.96 -15.48
CA LEU A 198 -13.44 -6.36 -15.42
C LEU A 198 -12.76 -6.55 -14.05
N ARG A 199 -13.47 -7.11 -13.07
CA ARG A 199 -13.02 -7.28 -11.68
C ARG A 199 -13.16 -8.69 -11.14
N GLN A 200 -13.78 -9.60 -11.89
CA GLN A 200 -13.93 -11.01 -11.50
C GLN A 200 -12.59 -11.67 -11.19
N TRP A 201 -11.53 -11.36 -11.95
CA TRP A 201 -10.16 -11.85 -11.70
C TRP A 201 -9.60 -11.48 -10.31
N LYS A 202 -10.20 -10.51 -9.61
CA LYS A 202 -9.81 -10.10 -8.24
C LYS A 202 -10.48 -10.93 -7.15
N LEU A 203 -11.32 -11.91 -7.52
CA LEU A 203 -11.87 -12.91 -6.63
C LEU A 203 -10.89 -14.09 -6.63
N SER A 204 -10.29 -14.37 -5.48
CA SER A 204 -9.48 -15.56 -5.27
C SER A 204 -10.34 -16.71 -4.71
N GLU A 205 -9.90 -17.96 -4.86
CA GLU A 205 -10.55 -19.12 -4.23
C GLU A 205 -10.68 -18.95 -2.70
N ILE A 206 -9.71 -18.25 -2.09
CA ILE A 206 -9.66 -17.88 -0.68
C ILE A 206 -10.86 -16.98 -0.31
N ASP A 207 -11.25 -16.08 -1.21
CA ASP A 207 -12.37 -15.15 -0.99
C ASP A 207 -13.73 -15.88 -0.96
N MET A 208 -13.86 -17.00 -1.69
CA MET A 208 -15.07 -17.83 -1.67
C MET A 208 -15.15 -18.64 -0.36
N GLN A 209 -14.04 -19.24 0.07
CA GLN A 209 -13.97 -19.98 1.34
C GLN A 209 -14.17 -19.10 2.57
N ALA A 210 -13.80 -17.81 2.50
CA ALA A 210 -14.00 -16.84 3.58
C ALA A 210 -15.47 -16.46 3.82
N GLN A 211 -16.36 -16.68 2.84
CA GLN A 211 -17.79 -16.38 2.96
C GLN A 211 -18.61 -17.54 3.54
N GLU A 212 -18.07 -18.76 3.53
CA GLU A 212 -18.73 -19.97 4.03
C GLU A 212 -18.51 -20.21 5.54
N ARG A 213 -17.66 -19.42 6.19
CA ARG A 213 -17.38 -19.47 7.65
C ARG A 213 -17.81 -18.19 8.35
#